data_AF-A0A416VX91-F1
#
_entry.id   AF-A0A416VX91-F1
#
_cell.length_a   1.000
_cell.length_b   1.000
_cell.length_c   1.000
_cell.angle_alpha   90.00
_cell.angle_beta   90.00
_cell.angle_gamma   90.00
#
_symmetry.space_group_name_H-M   'P 1'
#
loop_
_entity.id
_entity.type
_entity.pdbx_description
1 polymer ?
#
loop_
_entity_poly.entity_id
_entity_poly.type
_entity_poly.pdbx_seq_one_letter_code
_entity_poly.pdbx_strand_id
1 'polypeptide(L)'
;MNRMFLTWICIAATLCSSCNNDLIEYRKGDIKVSIEAGDAYLHDFPLFMGIKRKNAPQMAVWIEDMQGNYLSTIYVTDKIANQSWAFAGGNRRKEALPHWCYSRGVQAEDGLYLPTKSAPVTDAVSGATPHESFNLKLIPQKELKQFIVKIEVNHSTDFNEFYPKSAKEGEANYSGGKMGSGQPAVVYAAQVDLNSGEKAFEAKLIGHSSPDGSDGKITADTSTLTTALNIVKKITINIE
;
A
#
# COMPACT_ATOMS: atom_id res chain seq x y z
N MET A 1 -21.38 17.37 -30.44
CA MET A 1 -21.44 16.61 -29.17
C MET A 1 -20.19 15.75 -29.08
N ASN A 2 -19.19 16.22 -28.32
CA ASN A 2 -17.88 15.57 -28.22
C ASN A 2 -17.99 14.23 -27.50
N ARG A 3 -17.56 13.16 -28.18
CA ARG A 3 -17.26 11.87 -27.57
C ARG A 3 -15.88 11.98 -26.93
N MET A 4 -15.84 12.09 -25.60
CA MET A 4 -14.60 11.84 -24.85
C MET A 4 -14.24 10.36 -25.02
N PHE A 5 -13.15 10.10 -25.74
CA PHE A 5 -12.44 8.83 -25.66
C PHE A 5 -11.84 8.74 -24.26
N LEU A 6 -12.35 7.81 -23.44
CA LEU A 6 -11.72 7.42 -22.20
C LEU A 6 -10.49 6.58 -22.57
N THR A 7 -9.34 7.22 -22.71
CA THR A 7 -8.08 6.52 -22.95
C THR A 7 -7.77 5.68 -21.72
N TRP A 8 -7.79 4.35 -21.87
CA TRP A 8 -7.43 3.43 -20.80
C TRP A 8 -5.99 3.68 -20.36
N ILE A 9 -5.79 3.95 -19.08
CA ILE A 9 -4.49 4.20 -18.45
C ILE A 9 -3.91 2.83 -18.06
N CYS A 10 -3.06 2.25 -18.91
CA CYS A 10 -2.28 1.08 -18.54
C CYS A 10 -0.87 1.52 -18.11
N ILE A 11 -0.60 1.50 -16.80
CA ILE A 11 0.75 1.62 -16.26
C ILE A 11 1.20 0.21 -15.87
N ALA A 12 2.17 -0.34 -16.61
CA ALA A 12 2.71 -1.67 -16.31
C ALA A 12 3.85 -1.52 -15.31
N ALA A 13 3.72 -2.18 -14.15
CA ALA A 13 4.82 -2.42 -13.23
C ALA A 13 5.28 -3.89 -13.31
N THR A 14 6.39 -4.23 -12.68
CA THR A 14 6.83 -5.61 -12.40
C THR A 14 7.49 -5.66 -11.02
N LEU A 15 7.24 -6.72 -10.25
CA LEU A 15 7.70 -6.91 -8.87
C LEU A 15 8.93 -7.84 -8.81
N CYS A 16 9.98 -7.50 -8.05
CA CYS A 16 11.13 -8.37 -7.80
C CYS A 16 11.24 -8.76 -6.32
N SER A 17 11.31 -10.06 -6.02
CA SER A 17 11.80 -10.58 -4.73
C SER A 17 13.32 -10.77 -4.83
N SER A 18 14.08 -10.54 -3.76
CA SER A 18 15.56 -10.54 -3.78
C SER A 18 16.15 -11.97 -3.75
N CYS A 19 15.81 -12.72 -4.79
CA CYS A 19 16.62 -13.80 -5.34
C CYS A 19 16.59 -13.64 -6.87
N ASN A 20 17.73 -13.20 -7.43
CA ASN A 20 18.02 -12.78 -8.82
C ASN A 20 17.66 -11.33 -9.18
N ASN A 21 18.67 -10.46 -9.11
CA ASN A 21 18.67 -9.07 -9.60
C ASN A 21 18.61 -8.94 -11.15
N ASP A 22 18.47 -10.02 -11.92
CA ASP A 22 18.83 -10.04 -13.34
C ASP A 22 17.68 -9.96 -14.35
N LEU A 23 16.45 -9.58 -13.99
CA LEU A 23 15.31 -9.70 -14.93
C LEU A 23 14.47 -8.44 -15.18
N ILE A 24 14.86 -7.26 -14.66
CA ILE A 24 14.23 -6.00 -15.08
C ILE A 24 15.31 -5.06 -15.60
N GLU A 25 15.36 -4.92 -16.92
CA GLU A 25 16.12 -3.85 -17.57
C GLU A 25 15.41 -2.51 -17.34
N TYR A 26 16.12 -1.57 -16.72
CA TYR A 26 15.71 -0.17 -16.67
C TYR A 26 16.29 0.56 -17.88
N ARG A 27 15.46 1.39 -18.50
CA ARG A 27 15.82 2.27 -19.60
C ARG A 27 15.87 3.70 -19.06
N LYS A 28 16.64 4.55 -19.74
CA LYS A 28 16.69 5.98 -19.45
C LYS A 28 15.28 6.59 -19.40
N GLY A 29 14.93 7.20 -18.27
CA GLY A 29 13.62 7.78 -18.01
C GLY A 29 12.61 6.85 -17.32
N ASP A 30 12.96 5.57 -17.10
CA ASP A 30 12.18 4.70 -16.22
C ASP A 30 12.30 5.18 -14.77
N ILE A 31 11.26 4.91 -13.99
CA ILE A 31 11.22 5.30 -12.59
C ILE A 31 11.29 4.05 -11.73
N LYS A 32 12.21 4.04 -10.76
CA LYS A 32 12.41 2.93 -9.83
C LYS A 32 11.96 3.35 -8.44
N VAL A 33 10.93 2.70 -7.92
CA VAL A 33 10.52 2.83 -6.52
C VAL A 33 11.22 1.75 -5.71
N SER A 34 12.19 2.15 -4.89
CA SER A 34 12.94 1.27 -3.99
C SER A 34 12.35 1.34 -2.59
N ILE A 35 11.93 0.18 -2.07
CA ILE A 35 11.38 0.03 -0.72
C ILE A 35 12.35 -0.81 0.10
N GLU A 36 12.97 -0.19 1.09
CA GLU A 36 13.91 -0.82 2.01
C GLU A 36 13.15 -1.37 3.23
N ALA A 37 13.21 -2.68 3.44
CA ALA A 37 12.60 -3.34 4.58
C ALA A 37 13.20 -2.82 5.90
N GLY A 38 12.33 -2.46 6.85
CA GLY A 38 12.73 -2.11 8.21
C GLY A 38 12.71 -3.31 9.15
N ASP A 39 13.05 -3.07 10.42
CA ASP A 39 13.19 -4.11 11.43
C ASP A 39 11.87 -4.85 11.73
N ALA A 40 10.73 -4.20 11.48
CA ALA A 40 9.40 -4.78 11.64
C ALA A 40 8.79 -5.27 10.32
N TYR A 41 9.57 -5.35 9.23
CA TYR A 41 9.06 -5.78 7.92
C TYR A 41 8.51 -7.20 7.96
N LEU A 42 9.17 -8.13 8.66
CA LEU A 42 8.63 -9.47 8.92
C LEU A 42 8.31 -9.63 10.40
N HIS A 43 7.03 -9.79 10.74
CA HIS A 43 6.64 -10.16 12.11
C HIS A 43 6.17 -11.61 12.21
N ASP A 44 6.09 -12.10 13.45
CA ASP A 44 5.53 -13.40 13.78
C ASP A 44 4.00 -13.38 13.72
N PHE A 45 3.42 -14.02 12.71
CA PHE A 45 1.98 -14.22 12.66
C PHE A 45 1.61 -15.51 13.41
N PRO A 46 0.74 -15.45 14.43
CA PRO A 46 0.37 -16.62 15.21
C PRO A 46 -0.53 -17.56 14.39
N LEU A 47 -0.14 -18.82 14.31
CA LEU A 47 -0.95 -19.92 13.79
C LEU A 47 -1.49 -20.75 14.96
N PHE A 48 -1.71 -22.06 14.74
CA PHE A 48 -2.22 -22.98 15.75
C PHE A 48 -1.09 -23.63 16.57
N MET A 49 -1.38 -24.05 17.81
CA MET A 49 -0.44 -24.77 18.69
C MET A 49 0.93 -24.09 18.90
N GLY A 50 0.95 -22.75 18.99
CA GLY A 50 2.19 -22.00 19.25
C GLY A 50 3.13 -21.86 18.04
N ILE A 51 2.76 -22.41 16.88
CA ILE A 51 3.50 -22.22 15.63
C ILE A 51 3.30 -20.77 15.16
N LYS A 52 4.39 -20.14 14.74
CA LYS A 52 4.41 -18.79 14.17
C LYS A 52 4.99 -18.86 12.76
N ARG A 53 4.48 -18.03 11.84
CA ARG A 53 5.04 -17.86 10.50
C ARG A 53 5.43 -16.41 10.31
N LYS A 54 6.57 -16.16 9.66
CA LYS A 54 6.92 -14.81 9.20
C LYS A 54 5.91 -14.36 8.15
N ASN A 55 5.19 -13.29 8.45
CA ASN A 55 4.23 -12.67 7.55
C ASN A 55 4.80 -11.34 7.08
N ALA A 56 4.70 -11.09 5.77
CA ALA A 56 5.05 -9.84 5.13
C ALA A 56 3.85 -8.87 5.13
N PRO A 57 4.08 -7.55 5.04
CA PRO A 57 3.02 -6.55 5.17
C PRO A 57 2.02 -6.63 4.01
N GLN A 58 0.88 -5.95 4.14
CA GLN A 58 0.12 -5.54 2.96
C GLN A 58 0.55 -4.14 2.55
N MET A 59 0.52 -3.87 1.26
CA MET A 59 1.00 -2.62 0.72
C MET A 59 0.28 -2.25 -0.57
N ALA A 60 0.06 -0.95 -0.76
CA ALA A 60 -0.29 -0.37 -2.03
C ALA A 60 0.69 0.76 -2.37
N VAL A 61 1.07 0.86 -3.63
CA VAL A 61 1.85 1.96 -4.20
C VAL A 61 1.03 2.51 -5.37
N TRP A 62 0.77 3.81 -5.36
CA TRP A 62 -0.02 4.46 -6.40
C TRP A 62 0.49 5.87 -6.70
N ILE A 63 -0.05 6.43 -7.77
CA ILE A 63 0.25 7.79 -8.22
C ILE A 63 -1.00 8.64 -8.10
N GLU A 64 -0.79 9.88 -7.64
CA GLU A 64 -1.76 10.96 -7.69
C GLU A 64 -1.20 12.13 -8.51
N ASP A 65 -2.09 12.99 -9.02
CA ASP A 65 -1.69 14.30 -9.49
C ASP A 65 -1.30 15.22 -8.31
N MET A 66 -0.84 16.43 -8.63
CA MET A 66 -0.44 17.42 -7.61
C MET A 66 -1.61 18.00 -6.80
N GLN A 67 -2.87 17.69 -7.18
CA GLN A 67 -4.07 18.04 -6.44
C GLN A 67 -4.53 16.90 -5.51
N GLY A 68 -3.86 15.74 -5.55
CA GLY A 68 -4.19 14.57 -4.76
C GLY A 68 -5.26 13.67 -5.40
N ASN A 69 -5.58 13.86 -6.68
CA ASN A 69 -6.49 12.96 -7.38
C ASN A 69 -5.75 11.69 -7.78
N TYR A 70 -6.33 10.54 -7.46
CA TYR A 70 -5.81 9.24 -7.88
C TYR A 70 -5.70 9.11 -9.40
N LEU A 71 -4.54 8.67 -9.87
CA LEU A 71 -4.29 8.38 -11.29
C LEU A 71 -4.25 6.88 -11.55
N SER A 72 -3.44 6.13 -10.79
CA SER A 72 -3.21 4.71 -11.05
C SER A 72 -2.54 4.00 -9.88
N THR A 73 -2.88 2.74 -9.67
CA THR A 73 -2.18 1.84 -8.76
C THR A 73 -1.03 1.19 -9.51
N ILE A 74 0.17 1.26 -8.94
CA ILE A 74 1.41 0.69 -9.50
C ILE A 74 1.59 -0.73 -9.00
N TYR A 75 1.40 -0.91 -7.71
CA TYR A 75 1.54 -2.18 -7.03
C TYR A 75 0.52 -2.30 -5.91
N VAL A 76 -0.01 -3.49 -5.72
CA VAL A 76 -0.81 -3.82 -4.55
C VAL A 76 -0.62 -5.28 -4.19
N THR A 77 -0.55 -5.59 -2.89
CA THR A 77 -0.35 -6.96 -2.42
C THR A 77 -1.55 -7.85 -2.75
N ASP A 78 -1.28 -9.10 -3.11
CA ASP A 78 -2.28 -10.05 -3.63
C ASP A 78 -3.55 -10.19 -2.76
N LYS A 79 -3.39 -10.25 -1.43
CA LYS A 79 -4.53 -10.56 -0.54
C LYS A 79 -5.64 -9.52 -0.63
N ILE A 80 -5.28 -8.24 -0.67
CA ILE A 80 -6.26 -7.16 -0.83
C ILE A 80 -6.70 -6.97 -2.27
N ALA A 81 -5.81 -7.17 -3.25
CA ALA A 81 -6.15 -7.06 -4.66
C ALA A 81 -7.24 -8.06 -5.09
N ASN A 82 -7.20 -9.27 -4.51
CA ASN A 82 -8.04 -10.42 -4.90
C ASN A 82 -9.02 -10.88 -3.81
N GLN A 83 -9.12 -10.17 -2.67
CA GLN A 83 -9.94 -10.58 -1.52
C GLN A 83 -9.64 -12.03 -1.07
N SER A 84 -8.35 -12.40 -1.00
CA SER A 84 -7.89 -13.79 -0.85
C SER A 84 -7.45 -14.17 0.58
N TRP A 85 -7.92 -13.46 1.62
CA TRP A 85 -7.61 -13.80 3.01
C TRP A 85 -8.30 -15.09 3.49
N ALA A 86 -7.57 -16.19 3.48
CA ALA A 86 -8.05 -17.53 3.84
C ALA A 86 -8.70 -17.64 5.24
N PHE A 87 -8.22 -16.86 6.22
CA PHE A 87 -8.66 -16.96 7.62
C PHE A 87 -9.50 -15.76 8.08
N ALA A 88 -10.04 -14.97 7.16
CA ALA A 88 -10.81 -13.79 7.52
C ALA A 88 -12.30 -14.06 7.76
N GLY A 89 -12.80 -15.29 7.51
CA GLY A 89 -14.19 -15.65 7.78
C GLY A 89 -15.22 -14.77 7.06
N GLY A 90 -14.88 -14.27 5.86
CA GLY A 90 -15.70 -13.32 5.10
C GLY A 90 -15.38 -11.85 5.36
N ASN A 91 -14.61 -11.52 6.42
CA ASN A 91 -14.13 -10.16 6.64
C ASN A 91 -13.21 -9.73 5.47
N ARG A 92 -13.57 -8.61 4.84
CA ARG A 92 -12.85 -8.06 3.68
C ARG A 92 -11.65 -7.20 4.03
N ARG A 93 -11.37 -7.02 5.33
CA ARG A 93 -10.22 -6.31 5.89
C ARG A 93 -10.18 -4.83 5.47
N LYS A 94 -11.27 -4.11 5.70
CA LYS A 94 -11.35 -2.66 5.37
C LYS A 94 -10.30 -1.83 6.09
N GLU A 95 -9.84 -2.30 7.24
CA GLU A 95 -8.76 -1.73 8.03
C GLU A 95 -7.36 -1.90 7.41
N ALA A 96 -7.21 -2.64 6.31
CA ALA A 96 -5.89 -3.03 5.80
C ALA A 96 -5.17 -1.89 5.09
N LEU A 97 -5.78 -1.32 4.05
CA LEU A 97 -5.24 -0.19 3.28
C LEU A 97 -6.37 0.81 2.90
N PRO A 98 -7.05 1.40 3.90
CA PRO A 98 -8.24 2.20 3.64
C PRO A 98 -7.93 3.47 2.85
N HIS A 99 -6.79 4.15 3.07
CA HIS A 99 -6.50 5.39 2.36
C HIS A 99 -6.41 5.16 0.84
N TRP A 100 -5.72 4.11 0.42
CA TRP A 100 -5.64 3.69 -0.98
C TRP A 100 -7.00 3.29 -1.54
N CYS A 101 -7.80 2.51 -0.81
CA CYS A 101 -9.16 2.13 -1.24
C CYS A 101 -10.04 3.35 -1.52
N TYR A 102 -10.08 4.29 -0.58
CA TYR A 102 -10.84 5.54 -0.75
C TYR A 102 -10.28 6.42 -1.86
N SER A 103 -8.95 6.50 -2.00
CA SER A 103 -8.31 7.26 -3.08
C SER A 103 -8.68 6.72 -4.46
N ARG A 104 -8.77 5.39 -4.62
CA ARG A 104 -9.26 4.76 -5.85
C ARG A 104 -10.71 5.10 -6.17
N GLY A 105 -11.55 5.31 -5.15
CA GLY A 105 -12.95 5.68 -5.33
C GLY A 105 -13.85 4.59 -5.95
N VAL A 106 -13.37 3.36 -6.08
CA VAL A 106 -14.15 2.24 -6.67
C VAL A 106 -14.96 1.55 -5.58
N GLN A 107 -16.26 1.85 -5.52
CA GLN A 107 -17.18 1.28 -4.54
C GLN A 107 -17.80 -0.03 -5.05
N ALA A 108 -17.77 -1.08 -4.23
CA ALA A 108 -18.46 -2.33 -4.47
C ALA A 108 -19.95 -2.25 -4.09
N GLU A 109 -20.74 -3.28 -4.46
CA GLU A 109 -22.19 -3.35 -4.20
C GLU A 109 -22.55 -3.25 -2.71
N ASP A 110 -21.65 -3.68 -1.82
CA ASP A 110 -21.82 -3.60 -0.36
C ASP A 110 -21.43 -2.23 0.23
N GLY A 111 -21.12 -1.26 -0.62
CA GLY A 111 -20.75 0.10 -0.22
C GLY A 111 -19.29 0.26 0.19
N LEU A 112 -18.49 -0.81 0.21
CA LEU A 112 -17.06 -0.73 0.55
C LEU A 112 -16.21 -0.37 -0.67
N TYR A 113 -15.13 0.39 -0.45
CA TYR A 113 -14.15 0.74 -1.49
C TYR A 113 -13.11 -0.36 -1.78
N LEU A 114 -13.32 -1.55 -1.22
CA LEU A 114 -12.40 -2.68 -1.35
C LEU A 114 -12.61 -3.42 -2.68
N PRO A 115 -11.55 -3.99 -3.27
CA PRO A 115 -11.68 -4.98 -4.34
C PRO A 115 -12.48 -6.21 -3.90
N THR A 116 -13.21 -6.82 -4.83
CA THR A 116 -13.93 -8.08 -4.60
C THR A 116 -13.32 -9.21 -5.44
N LYS A 117 -13.67 -10.46 -5.13
CA LYS A 117 -13.33 -11.60 -6.00
C LYS A 117 -13.87 -11.47 -7.43
N SER A 118 -15.04 -10.84 -7.60
CA SER A 118 -15.67 -10.63 -8.91
C SER A 118 -15.14 -9.40 -9.65
N ALA A 119 -14.53 -8.46 -8.93
CA ALA A 119 -13.91 -7.24 -9.46
C ALA A 119 -12.56 -7.00 -8.76
N PRO A 120 -11.53 -7.83 -9.04
CA PRO A 120 -10.19 -7.64 -8.50
C PRO A 120 -9.52 -6.42 -9.14
N VAL A 121 -8.37 -6.01 -8.60
CA VAL A 121 -7.55 -4.94 -9.22
C VAL A 121 -6.87 -5.48 -10.48
N THR A 122 -7.23 -4.94 -11.64
CA THR A 122 -6.74 -5.40 -12.95
C THR A 122 -5.52 -4.65 -13.48
N ASP A 123 -5.36 -3.38 -13.09
CA ASP A 123 -4.42 -2.45 -13.73
C ASP A 123 -3.09 -2.32 -12.96
N ALA A 124 -2.95 -3.07 -11.87
CA ALA A 124 -1.77 -3.07 -11.02
C ALA A 124 -1.07 -4.43 -11.10
N VAL A 125 0.23 -4.45 -10.80
CA VAL A 125 0.86 -5.71 -10.43
C VAL A 125 0.32 -6.15 -9.09
N SER A 126 -0.60 -7.12 -9.12
CA SER A 126 -0.87 -7.93 -7.95
C SER A 126 0.24 -8.96 -7.81
N GLY A 127 0.82 -9.05 -6.61
CA GLY A 127 1.89 -10.00 -6.34
C GLY A 127 1.97 -10.35 -4.87
N ALA A 128 2.60 -11.48 -4.57
CA ALA A 128 2.98 -11.79 -3.20
C ALA A 128 3.84 -10.64 -2.67
N THR A 129 3.59 -10.20 -1.43
CA THR A 129 4.48 -9.22 -0.80
C THR A 129 5.88 -9.80 -0.74
N PRO A 130 6.92 -9.12 -1.26
CA PRO A 130 8.30 -9.57 -1.08
C PRO A 130 8.61 -9.72 0.41
N HIS A 131 9.47 -10.66 0.79
CA HIS A 131 9.82 -10.89 2.19
C HIS A 131 11.00 -10.02 2.68
N GLU A 132 11.47 -9.12 1.84
CA GLU A 132 12.64 -8.27 2.03
C GLU A 132 12.53 -7.02 1.15
N SER A 133 13.56 -6.18 1.15
CA SER A 133 13.65 -4.99 0.30
C SER A 133 13.42 -5.34 -1.18
N PHE A 134 12.70 -4.46 -1.88
CA PHE A 134 12.35 -4.71 -3.27
C PHE A 134 12.28 -3.43 -4.09
N ASN A 135 12.26 -3.60 -5.41
CA ASN A 135 12.12 -2.52 -6.37
C ASN A 135 10.87 -2.73 -7.22
N LEU A 136 10.22 -1.62 -7.53
CA LEU A 136 9.14 -1.55 -8.52
C LEU A 136 9.61 -0.69 -9.68
N LYS A 137 9.39 -1.17 -10.89
CA LYS A 137 9.53 -0.37 -12.09
C LYS A 137 8.22 0.34 -12.38
N LEU A 138 8.29 1.65 -12.58
CA LEU A 138 7.22 2.52 -13.03
C LEU A 138 7.59 3.09 -14.39
N ILE A 139 6.68 2.95 -15.35
CA ILE A 139 6.79 3.60 -16.66
C ILE A 139 5.79 4.76 -16.68
N PRO A 140 6.22 6.00 -16.38
CA PRO A 140 5.33 7.14 -16.40
C PRO A 140 4.80 7.38 -17.82
N GLN A 141 3.53 7.77 -17.94
CA GLN A 141 3.02 8.26 -19.21
C GLN A 141 3.79 9.51 -19.63
N LYS A 142 4.03 9.69 -20.93
CA LYS A 142 4.92 10.74 -21.49
C LYS A 142 4.63 12.16 -20.98
N GLU A 143 3.38 12.43 -20.61
CA GLU A 143 2.88 13.75 -20.22
C GLU A 143 2.99 14.03 -18.71
N LEU A 144 3.18 13.02 -17.86
CA LEU A 144 3.22 13.19 -16.42
C LEU A 144 4.61 13.69 -15.97
N LYS A 145 4.74 15.01 -15.76
CA LYS A 145 6.00 15.66 -15.32
C LYS A 145 6.10 15.88 -13.81
N GLN A 146 4.97 16.13 -13.17
CA GLN A 146 4.87 16.32 -11.73
C GLN A 146 3.74 15.43 -11.20
N PHE A 147 4.02 14.70 -10.13
CA PHE A 147 3.07 13.75 -9.55
C PHE A 147 3.48 13.38 -8.13
N ILE A 148 2.56 12.76 -7.40
CA ILE A 148 2.79 12.26 -6.06
C ILE A 148 2.84 10.74 -6.12
N VAL A 149 3.92 10.13 -5.62
CA VAL A 149 3.95 8.69 -5.34
C VAL A 149 3.54 8.49 -3.89
N LYS A 150 2.47 7.74 -3.66
CA LYS A 150 2.02 7.36 -2.33
C LYS A 150 2.19 5.87 -2.09
N ILE A 151 2.51 5.54 -0.84
CA ILE A 151 2.67 4.18 -0.36
C ILE A 151 1.89 4.06 0.94
N GLU A 152 0.98 3.10 1.02
CA GLU A 152 0.29 2.72 2.25
C GLU A 152 0.72 1.32 2.61
N VAL A 153 1.13 1.12 3.87
CA VAL A 153 1.65 -0.17 4.35
C VAL A 153 1.09 -0.48 5.72
N ASN A 154 0.68 -1.73 5.90
CA ASN A 154 0.17 -2.21 7.16
C ASN A 154 0.64 -3.64 7.43
N HIS A 155 0.45 -4.07 8.66
CA HIS A 155 0.64 -5.44 9.07
C HIS A 155 -0.62 -5.97 9.73
N SER A 156 -0.89 -7.26 9.56
CA SER A 156 -1.96 -7.91 10.33
C SER A 156 -1.46 -8.31 11.70
N THR A 157 -2.27 -8.14 12.75
CA THR A 157 -1.97 -8.52 14.13
C THR A 157 -0.81 -7.77 14.79
N ASP A 158 -0.50 -6.58 14.30
CA ASP A 158 0.51 -5.65 14.82
C ASP A 158 -0.02 -4.84 16.00
N PHE A 159 -0.49 -5.53 17.03
CA PHE A 159 -1.14 -4.92 18.19
C PHE A 159 -0.13 -4.20 19.11
N ASN A 160 -0.58 -3.12 19.74
CA ASN A 160 0.14 -2.45 20.83
C ASN A 160 -0.83 -2.02 21.93
N GLU A 161 -0.40 -1.17 22.87
CA GLU A 161 -1.25 -0.69 23.97
C GLU A 161 -2.38 0.24 23.50
N PHE A 162 -2.17 0.99 22.42
CA PHE A 162 -3.15 1.91 21.85
C PHE A 162 -4.14 1.20 20.94
N TYR A 163 -3.72 0.15 20.24
CA TYR A 163 -4.54 -0.69 19.35
C TYR A 163 -4.52 -2.14 19.86
N PRO A 164 -5.23 -2.43 20.96
CA PRO A 164 -5.18 -3.74 21.58
C PRO A 164 -6.04 -4.76 20.84
N LYS A 165 -5.61 -6.01 20.86
CA LYS A 165 -6.34 -7.16 20.31
C LYS A 165 -7.76 -7.33 20.86
N SER A 166 -8.04 -6.78 22.05
CA SER A 166 -9.32 -6.83 22.73
C SER A 166 -10.29 -5.72 22.33
N ALA A 167 -9.86 -4.73 21.55
CA ALA A 167 -10.71 -3.64 21.11
C ALA A 167 -11.94 -4.17 20.33
N LYS A 168 -13.09 -3.57 20.59
CA LYS A 168 -14.39 -3.96 20.02
C LYS A 168 -14.83 -2.97 18.96
N GLU A 169 -15.61 -3.45 18.00
CA GLU A 169 -16.13 -2.61 16.92
C GLU A 169 -16.92 -1.41 17.48
N GLY A 170 -16.63 -0.23 16.96
CA GLY A 170 -17.15 1.05 17.44
C GLY A 170 -16.27 1.77 18.47
N GLU A 171 -15.25 1.11 19.05
CA GLU A 171 -14.26 1.77 19.89
C GLU A 171 -13.22 2.51 19.03
N ALA A 172 -12.69 3.64 19.53
CA ALA A 172 -11.76 4.49 18.78
C ALA A 172 -10.44 3.78 18.40
N ASN A 173 -10.06 2.76 19.15
CA ASN A 173 -8.88 1.93 18.95
C ASN A 173 -9.17 0.60 18.22
N TYR A 174 -10.40 0.42 17.73
CA TYR A 174 -10.74 -0.78 16.98
C TYR A 174 -10.02 -0.82 15.63
N SER A 175 -9.46 -1.99 15.32
CA SER A 175 -8.62 -2.18 14.14
C SER A 175 -8.84 -3.53 13.46
N GLY A 176 -10.09 -3.93 13.26
CA GLY A 176 -10.44 -5.22 12.63
C GLY A 176 -10.46 -6.42 13.59
N GLY A 177 -10.50 -6.17 14.90
CA GLY A 177 -10.68 -7.17 15.94
C GLY A 177 -9.49 -8.12 16.13
N LYS A 178 -9.75 -9.33 16.67
CA LYS A 178 -8.73 -10.27 17.16
C LYS A 178 -7.67 -10.67 16.13
N MET A 179 -8.03 -10.68 14.86
CA MET A 179 -7.16 -11.02 13.74
C MET A 179 -6.90 -9.81 12.82
N GLY A 180 -7.33 -8.61 13.24
CA GLY A 180 -7.26 -7.32 12.55
C GLY A 180 -5.85 -6.82 12.27
N SER A 181 -5.72 -5.57 11.81
CA SER A 181 -4.42 -4.92 11.61
C SER A 181 -3.66 -4.75 12.93
N GLY A 182 -4.34 -4.33 14.00
CA GLY A 182 -3.67 -3.79 15.18
C GLY A 182 -3.40 -2.31 14.93
N GLN A 183 -2.13 -1.92 14.78
CA GLN A 183 -1.82 -0.55 14.39
C GLN A 183 -2.39 -0.20 12.99
N PRO A 184 -2.83 1.05 12.78
CA PRO A 184 -3.30 1.54 11.49
C PRO A 184 -2.19 1.49 10.43
N ALA A 185 -2.58 1.47 9.16
CA ALA A 185 -1.64 1.55 8.06
C ALA A 185 -0.96 2.92 8.05
N VAL A 186 0.36 2.94 7.84
CA VAL A 186 1.13 4.18 7.70
C VAL A 186 1.21 4.58 6.23
N VAL A 187 1.16 5.88 5.97
CA VAL A 187 1.14 6.44 4.61
C VAL A 187 2.38 7.29 4.39
N TYR A 188 3.12 6.99 3.33
CA TYR A 188 4.26 7.74 2.85
C TYR A 188 3.90 8.46 1.55
N ALA A 189 4.50 9.62 1.30
CA ALA A 189 4.37 10.34 0.05
C ALA A 189 5.68 10.97 -0.40
N ALA A 190 5.94 10.92 -1.70
CA ALA A 190 7.00 11.68 -2.37
C ALA A 190 6.38 12.53 -3.48
N GLN A 191 6.69 13.82 -3.50
CA GLN A 191 6.42 14.66 -4.68
C GLN A 191 7.58 14.50 -5.65
N VAL A 192 7.28 14.08 -6.87
CA VAL A 192 8.26 13.87 -7.94
C VAL A 192 8.09 14.98 -8.94
N ASP A 193 9.18 15.72 -9.22
CA ASP A 193 9.24 16.73 -10.26
C ASP A 193 10.34 16.38 -11.26
N LEU A 194 9.94 15.84 -12.41
CA LEU A 194 10.87 15.45 -13.48
C LEU A 194 11.54 16.64 -14.17
N ASN A 195 11.07 17.87 -13.94
CA ASN A 195 11.67 19.09 -14.50
C ASN A 195 12.75 19.67 -13.57
N SER A 196 12.83 19.24 -12.32
CA SER A 196 13.78 19.76 -11.34
C SER A 196 15.24 19.40 -11.65
N GLY A 197 15.47 18.35 -12.44
CA GLY A 197 16.80 17.77 -12.66
C GLY A 197 17.24 16.80 -11.56
N GLU A 198 16.50 16.71 -10.46
CA GLU A 198 16.74 15.74 -9.39
C GLU A 198 16.60 14.30 -9.88
N LYS A 199 17.43 13.42 -9.31
CA LYS A 199 17.49 12.01 -9.68
C LYS A 199 16.89 11.08 -8.65
N ALA A 200 16.66 11.57 -7.44
CA ALA A 200 16.10 10.80 -6.35
C ALA A 200 15.14 11.65 -5.51
N PHE A 201 13.98 11.08 -5.20
CA PHE A 201 12.98 11.69 -4.33
C PHE A 201 12.70 10.73 -3.18
N GLU A 202 12.79 11.21 -1.94
CA GLU A 202 12.53 10.38 -0.77
C GLU A 202 11.07 10.52 -0.34
N ALA A 203 10.36 9.40 -0.16
CA ALA A 203 9.02 9.45 0.40
C ALA A 203 9.08 9.67 1.91
N LYS A 204 8.30 10.63 2.40
CA LYS A 204 8.19 10.96 3.82
C LYS A 204 6.91 10.38 4.39
N LEU A 205 6.98 9.93 5.64
CA LEU A 205 5.79 9.57 6.41
C LEU A 205 4.92 10.82 6.55
N ILE A 206 3.66 10.73 6.09
CA ILE A 206 2.70 11.83 6.17
C ILE A 206 1.60 11.56 7.21
N GLY A 207 1.56 10.37 7.80
CA GLY A 207 0.64 9.99 8.86
C GLY A 207 0.19 8.55 8.76
N HIS A 208 -0.96 8.25 9.34
CA HIS A 208 -1.61 6.94 9.26
C HIS A 208 -3.07 7.07 8.81
N SER A 209 -3.61 6.00 8.24
CA SER A 209 -5.01 5.93 7.79
C SER A 209 -5.96 5.50 8.92
N SER A 210 -7.27 5.44 8.63
CA SER A 210 -8.28 5.09 9.64
C SER A 210 -8.02 3.69 10.23
N PRO A 211 -7.89 3.55 11.57
CA PRO A 211 -7.61 2.26 12.21
C PRO A 211 -8.64 1.18 11.89
N ASP A 212 -9.91 1.56 11.81
CA ASP A 212 -11.02 0.66 11.51
C ASP A 212 -11.40 0.63 10.01
N GLY A 213 -10.72 1.43 9.18
CA GLY A 213 -11.03 1.59 7.76
C GLY A 213 -12.36 2.29 7.44
N SER A 214 -12.93 3.06 8.38
CA SER A 214 -14.19 3.78 8.17
C SER A 214 -14.09 4.95 7.19
N ASP A 215 -12.93 5.57 7.03
CA ASP A 215 -12.71 6.64 6.04
C ASP A 215 -11.31 6.59 5.40
N GLY A 216 -11.10 7.47 4.42
CA GLY A 216 -9.85 7.60 3.67
C GLY A 216 -8.95 8.74 4.15
N LYS A 217 -9.12 9.27 5.36
CA LYS A 217 -8.32 10.40 5.84
C LYS A 217 -6.95 9.95 6.32
N ILE A 218 -6.02 10.90 6.35
CA ILE A 218 -4.69 10.73 6.94
C ILE A 218 -4.65 11.52 8.24
N THR A 219 -4.28 10.85 9.33
CA THR A 219 -4.00 11.47 10.62
C THR A 219 -2.48 11.63 10.77
N ALA A 220 -2.03 12.88 10.90
CA ALA A 220 -0.60 13.20 10.96
C ALA A 220 0.07 12.77 12.27
N ASP A 221 -0.70 12.73 13.37
CA ASP A 221 -0.19 12.28 14.66
C ASP A 221 0.08 10.77 14.63
N THR A 222 1.30 10.38 14.93
CA THR A 222 1.76 8.99 14.94
C THR A 222 2.27 8.57 16.32
N SER A 223 2.00 9.35 17.38
CA SER A 223 2.55 9.11 18.72
C SER A 223 2.10 7.77 19.34
N THR A 224 1.01 7.20 18.84
CA THR A 224 0.44 5.92 19.28
C THR A 224 1.01 4.72 18.52
N LEU A 225 1.86 4.94 17.51
CA LEU A 225 2.44 3.90 16.67
C LEU A 225 3.82 3.50 17.17
N THR A 226 4.13 2.22 17.03
CA THR A 226 5.36 1.59 17.47
C THR A 226 6.02 0.82 16.32
N THR A 227 5.71 -0.45 16.15
CA THR A 227 6.27 -1.33 15.11
C THR A 227 5.81 -0.95 13.71
N ALA A 228 4.63 -0.33 13.56
CA ALA A 228 4.14 0.16 12.27
C ALA A 228 5.10 1.17 11.61
N LEU A 229 5.78 1.99 12.41
CA LEU A 229 6.77 2.98 11.95
C LEU A 229 8.09 2.33 11.48
N ASN A 230 8.31 1.06 11.83
CA ASN A 230 9.54 0.33 11.54
C ASN A 230 9.33 -0.76 10.47
N ILE A 231 8.17 -0.80 9.81
CA ILE A 231 7.90 -1.75 8.72
C ILE A 231 8.80 -1.42 7.53
N VAL A 232 8.89 -0.14 7.18
CA VAL A 232 9.69 0.35 6.05
C VAL A 232 10.74 1.30 6.58
N LYS A 233 12.00 1.03 6.27
CA LYS A 233 13.12 1.87 6.70
C LYS A 233 13.27 3.09 5.81
N LYS A 234 13.15 2.91 4.50
CA LYS A 234 13.31 3.99 3.52
C LYS A 234 12.55 3.67 2.24
N ILE A 235 12.00 4.71 1.62
CA ILE A 235 11.43 4.64 0.28
C ILE A 235 12.07 5.73 -0.58
N THR A 236 12.63 5.32 -1.71
CA THR A 236 13.27 6.25 -2.66
C THR A 236 12.73 6.02 -4.05
N ILE A 237 12.38 7.11 -4.74
CA ILE A 237 11.93 7.13 -6.12
C ILE A 237 13.12 7.64 -6.95
N ASN A 238 13.74 6.76 -7.74
CA ASN A 238 14.91 7.08 -8.56
C ASN A 238 14.52 7.22 -10.04
N ILE A 239 15.15 8.18 -10.72
CA ILE A 239 14.99 8.40 -12.17
C ILE A 239 16.23 7.85 -12.89
N GLU A 240 16.06 6.77 -13.63
CA GLU A 240 17.14 6.06 -14.34
C GLU A 240 17.59 6.79 -15.62
#